data_AF-A0A914CZ31-F1
#
_entry.id   AF-A0A914CZ31-F1
#
_cell.length_a   1.000
_cell.length_b   1.000
_cell.length_c   1.000
_cell.angle_alpha   90.00
_cell.angle_beta   90.00
_cell.angle_gamma   90.00
#
_symmetry.space_group_name_H-M   'P 1'
#
loop_
_entity.id
_entity.type
_entity.pdbx_description
1 polymer ?
#
loop_
_entity_poly.entity_id
_entity_poly.type
_entity_poly.pdbx_seq_one_letter_code
_entity_poly.pdbx_strand_id
1 'polypeptide(L)'
;MKNTLIDGNNAGAVTWGGLDTDNCGNVIAYQPLSSTTYYQFSVSSMSYGTFSSGTTVQTISDTGYLGIVGPQPVIQVMATLVNAAYNNE
;
A
#
# COMPACT_ATOMS: atom_id res chain seq x y z
N MET A 1 -24.32 -21.56 19.83
CA MET A 1 -23.76 -20.34 19.20
C MET A 1 -22.81 -19.72 20.21
N LYS A 2 -21.49 -19.92 20.06
CA LYS A 2 -20.50 -19.26 20.92
C LYS A 2 -20.29 -17.85 20.38
N ASN A 3 -20.73 -16.86 21.14
CA ASN A 3 -20.51 -15.45 20.88
C ASN A 3 -19.05 -15.15 21.24
N THR A 4 -18.12 -15.39 20.31
CA THR A 4 -16.72 -14.98 20.48
C THR A 4 -16.71 -13.46 20.37
N LEU A 5 -16.67 -12.79 21.51
CA LEU A 5 -16.31 -11.38 21.56
C LEU A 5 -14.91 -11.27 20.94
N ILE A 6 -14.78 -10.44 19.90
CA ILE A 6 -13.49 -9.98 19.39
C ILE A 6 -12.75 -9.34 20.55
N ASP A 7 -11.83 -10.08 21.14
CA ASP A 7 -10.89 -9.55 22.12
C ASP A 7 -9.99 -8.56 21.37
N GLY A 8 -10.12 -7.27 21.69
CA GLY A 8 -9.45 -6.15 20.99
C GLY A 8 -7.93 -6.20 21.03
N ASN A 9 -7.35 -7.19 21.69
CA ASN A 9 -5.91 -7.44 21.81
C ASN A 9 -5.18 -7.63 20.46
N ASN A 10 -5.88 -7.92 19.36
CA ASN A 10 -5.27 -8.11 18.02
C ASN A 10 -5.77 -7.10 16.95
N ALA A 11 -6.37 -5.98 17.36
CA ALA A 11 -6.84 -4.96 16.40
C ALA A 11 -5.71 -4.02 15.96
N GLY A 12 -5.89 -3.38 14.80
CA GLY A 12 -5.06 -2.23 14.40
C GLY A 12 -5.48 -0.93 15.12
N ALA A 13 -4.63 0.09 15.10
CA ALA A 13 -4.86 1.38 15.74
C ALA A 13 -4.86 2.54 14.74
N VAL A 14 -5.61 3.60 15.07
CA VAL A 14 -5.57 4.90 14.36
C VAL A 14 -5.36 6.00 15.39
N THR A 15 -4.27 6.76 15.22
CA THR A 15 -3.93 7.88 16.11
C THR A 15 -4.38 9.19 15.47
N TRP A 16 -5.33 9.88 16.10
CA TRP A 16 -5.83 11.17 15.62
C TRP A 16 -5.09 12.33 16.29
N GLY A 17 -4.59 13.27 15.49
CA GLY A 17 -3.93 14.48 16.01
C GLY A 17 -2.52 14.27 16.58
N GLY A 18 -1.90 13.10 16.36
CA GLY A 18 -0.56 12.77 16.85
C GLY A 18 0.15 11.74 15.98
N LEU A 19 1.36 11.37 16.39
CA LEU A 19 2.15 10.29 15.80
C LEU A 19 2.32 9.19 16.84
N ASP A 20 2.16 7.94 16.43
CA ASP A 20 2.43 6.78 17.28
C ASP A 20 3.92 6.45 17.22
N THR A 21 4.67 6.83 18.25
CA THR A 21 6.12 6.57 18.33
C THR A 21 6.47 5.22 18.95
N ASP A 22 5.48 4.49 19.46
CA ASP A 22 5.68 3.20 20.09
C ASP A 22 5.60 2.07 19.04
N ASN A 23 4.67 2.21 18.09
CA ASN A 23 4.44 1.22 17.02
C ASN A 23 4.97 1.65 15.64
N CYS A 24 5.30 2.93 15.43
CA CYS A 24 5.90 3.39 14.17
C CYS A 24 7.34 3.87 14.37
N GLY A 25 8.17 3.67 13.33
CA GLY A 25 9.51 4.25 13.28
C GLY A 25 9.49 5.76 13.04
N ASN A 26 10.68 6.36 13.02
CA ASN A 26 10.83 7.81 12.77
C ASN A 26 10.21 8.21 11.42
N VAL A 27 9.63 9.41 11.38
CA VAL A 27 9.18 10.03 10.13
C VAL A 27 10.39 10.31 9.24
N ILE A 28 10.45 9.67 8.08
CA ILE A 28 11.58 9.80 7.14
C ILE A 28 11.37 10.90 6.09
N ALA A 29 10.12 11.28 5.82
CA ALA A 29 9.77 12.35 4.87
C ALA A 29 8.31 12.78 5.00
N TYR A 30 8.01 13.98 4.50
CA TYR A 30 6.66 14.43 4.15
C TYR A 30 6.56 14.58 2.64
N GLN A 31 5.46 14.11 2.05
CA GLN A 31 5.25 14.18 0.60
C GLN A 31 3.99 15.00 0.28
N PRO A 32 4.08 16.03 -0.59
CA PRO A 32 2.91 16.79 -1.02
C PRO A 32 1.88 15.91 -1.74
N LEU A 33 0.61 16.21 -1.52
CA LEU A 33 -0.48 15.58 -2.28
C LEU A 33 -0.52 16.11 -3.71
N SER A 34 -0.76 15.22 -4.67
CA SER A 34 -0.96 15.56 -6.09
C SER A 34 -2.44 15.64 -6.48
N SER A 35 -3.34 15.37 -5.55
CA SER A 35 -4.80 15.46 -5.73
C SER A 35 -5.45 16.17 -4.54
N THR A 36 -6.54 16.88 -4.81
CA THR A 36 -7.39 17.51 -3.79
C THR A 36 -8.50 16.59 -3.28
N THR A 37 -8.75 15.45 -3.95
CA THR A 37 -9.84 14.53 -3.63
C THR A 37 -9.38 13.19 -3.06
N TYR A 38 -8.08 12.89 -3.11
CA TYR A 38 -7.50 11.63 -2.65
C TYR A 38 -6.21 11.88 -1.89
N TYR A 39 -5.85 10.96 -0.99
CA TYR A 39 -4.50 10.86 -0.41
C TYR A 39 -3.52 10.32 -1.47
N GLN A 40 -3.40 11.06 -2.57
CA GLN A 40 -2.58 10.72 -3.73
C GLN A 40 -1.27 11.50 -3.69
N PHE A 41 -0.17 10.83 -4.00
CA PHE A 41 1.16 11.43 -4.07
C PHE A 41 2.00 10.78 -5.17
N SER A 42 3.09 11.45 -5.55
CA SER A 42 4.02 10.95 -6.57
C SER A 42 5.06 10.01 -5.97
N VAL A 43 5.26 8.85 -6.60
CA VAL A 43 6.33 7.89 -6.33
C VAL A 43 7.30 7.92 -7.52
N SER A 44 8.59 8.19 -7.27
CA SER A 44 9.59 8.41 -8.31
C SER A 44 10.03 7.14 -9.05
N SER A 45 10.01 6.00 -8.36
CA SER A 45 10.45 4.73 -8.92
C SER A 45 9.90 3.57 -8.12
N MET A 46 9.82 2.41 -8.76
CA MET A 46 9.40 1.16 -8.13
C MET A 46 10.29 0.00 -8.57
N SER A 47 10.53 -0.94 -7.67
CA SER A 47 11.38 -2.10 -7.93
C SER A 47 10.81 -3.35 -7.25
N TYR A 48 10.98 -4.50 -7.90
CA TYR A 48 10.62 -5.80 -7.37
C TYR A 48 11.53 -6.89 -7.96
N GLY A 49 12.26 -7.62 -7.12
CA GLY A 49 13.23 -8.62 -7.59
C GLY A 49 14.24 -8.00 -8.55
N THR A 50 14.30 -8.51 -9.78
CA THR A 50 15.16 -7.98 -10.86
C THR A 50 14.50 -6.86 -11.68
N PHE A 51 13.21 -6.58 -11.47
CA PHE A 51 12.52 -5.46 -12.12
C PHE A 51 12.81 -4.15 -11.39
N SER A 52 13.10 -3.09 -12.15
CA SER A 52 13.18 -1.73 -11.68
C SER A 52 12.63 -0.79 -12.75
N SER A 53 11.86 0.20 -12.33
CA SER A 53 11.30 1.25 -13.19
C SER A 53 11.55 2.60 -12.54
N GLY A 54 12.27 3.47 -13.25
CA GLY A 54 12.47 4.88 -12.89
C GLY A 54 11.32 5.79 -13.34
N THR A 55 10.18 5.22 -13.76
CA THR A 55 9.02 5.99 -14.16
C THR A 55 8.28 6.50 -12.93
N THR A 56 8.14 7.81 -12.82
CA THR A 56 7.30 8.44 -11.80
C THR A 56 5.83 8.07 -12.01
N VAL A 57 5.16 7.60 -10.96
CA VAL A 57 3.73 7.25 -10.97
C VAL A 57 2.98 8.00 -9.88
N GLN A 58 1.68 8.19 -10.08
CA GLN A 58 0.78 8.67 -9.02
C GLN A 58 0.23 7.47 -8.26
N THR A 59 0.25 7.54 -6.93
CA THR A 59 -0.15 6.46 -6.03
C THR A 59 -1.10 7.01 -4.97
N ILE A 60 -2.12 6.24 -4.60
CA ILE A 60 -3.07 6.57 -3.54
C ILE A 60 -2.76 5.71 -2.32
N SER A 61 -2.71 6.32 -1.14
CA SER A 61 -2.76 5.58 0.13
C SER A 61 -4.22 5.30 0.48
N ASP A 62 -4.66 4.07 0.29
CA ASP A 62 -6.04 3.63 0.53
C ASP A 62 -6.08 2.43 1.47
N THR A 63 -6.42 2.66 2.75
CA THR A 63 -6.56 1.61 3.75
C THR A 63 -7.83 0.77 3.58
N GLY A 64 -8.76 1.20 2.71
CA GLY A 64 -10.00 0.49 2.40
C GLY A 64 -9.87 -0.48 1.23
N TYR A 65 -8.75 -0.45 0.50
CA TYR A 65 -8.50 -1.34 -0.62
C TYR A 65 -7.74 -2.61 -0.18
N LEU A 66 -8.10 -3.76 -0.76
CA LEU A 66 -7.64 -5.08 -0.29
C LEU A 66 -6.22 -5.47 -0.74
N GLY A 67 -5.58 -4.69 -1.62
CA GLY A 67 -4.29 -5.05 -2.18
C GLY A 67 -3.49 -3.86 -2.71
N ILE A 68 -2.45 -4.16 -3.49
CA ILE A 68 -1.69 -3.13 -4.21
C ILE A 68 -2.02 -3.28 -5.70
N VAL A 69 -2.55 -2.22 -6.28
CA VAL A 69 -2.82 -2.14 -7.73
C VAL A 69 -1.80 -1.26 -8.41
N GLY A 70 -1.56 -1.57 -9.68
CA GLY A 70 -0.67 -0.79 -10.52
C GLY A 70 -1.00 -0.95 -12.00
N PRO A 71 -0.28 -0.23 -12.87
CA PRO A 71 -0.45 -0.35 -14.31
C PRO A 71 -0.27 -1.79 -14.78
N GLN A 72 -1.17 -2.29 -15.62
CA GLN A 72 -1.16 -3.67 -16.12
C GLN A 72 0.21 -4.15 -16.64
N PRO A 73 0.98 -3.36 -17.44
CA PRO A 73 2.30 -3.79 -17.91
C PRO A 73 3.29 -4.08 -16.76
N VAL A 74 3.23 -3.30 -15.68
CA VAL A 74 4.09 -3.49 -14.50
C VAL A 74 3.67 -4.74 -13.74
N ILE A 75 2.37 -4.92 -13.53
CA ILE A 75 1.83 -6.10 -12.84
C ILE A 75 2.16 -7.38 -13.63
N GLN A 76 2.09 -7.35 -14.97
CA GLN A 76 2.44 -8.50 -15.81
C GLN A 76 3.91 -8.92 -15.66
N VAL A 77 4.83 -7.95 -15.56
CA VAL A 77 6.27 -8.23 -15.33
C VAL A 77 6.45 -8.86 -13.95
N MET A 78 5.85 -8.29 -12.92
CA MET A 78 5.92 -8.85 -11.56
C MET A 78 5.31 -10.25 -11.48
N ALA A 79 4.16 -10.48 -12.12
CA ALA A 79 3.51 -11.78 -12.18
C ALA A 79 4.41 -12.84 -12.84
N THR A 80 5.10 -12.48 -13.93
CA THR A 80 6.05 -13.37 -14.60
C THR A 80 7.23 -13.74 -13.68
N LEU A 81 7.76 -12.78 -12.92
CA LEU A 81 8.88 -13.01 -11.99
C LEU A 81 8.54 -14.01 -10.88
N VAL A 82 7.27 -14.11 -10.49
CA VAL A 82 6.80 -15.04 -9.45
C VAL A 82 6.08 -16.25 -10.01
N ASN A 83 6.08 -16.44 -11.34
CA ASN A 83 5.35 -17.50 -12.02
C ASN A 83 3.84 -17.52 -11.67
N ALA A 84 3.24 -16.34 -11.49
CA ALA A 84 1.80 -16.19 -11.27
C ALA A 84 1.04 -16.33 -12.59
N ALA A 85 -0.14 -16.95 -12.51
CA ALA A 85 -1.08 -17.08 -13.61
C ALA A 85 -2.35 -16.27 -13.32
N TYR A 86 -2.91 -15.66 -14.36
CA TYR A 86 -4.21 -15.02 -14.26
C TYR A 86 -5.29 -16.07 -13.97
N ASN A 87 -6.11 -15.81 -12.93
CA ASN A 87 -7.32 -16.58 -12.67
C ASN A 87 -8.53 -15.76 -13.14
N ASN A 88 -9.36 -16.36 -13.98
CA ASN A 88 -10.59 -15.76 -14.54
C ASN A 88 -11.87 -16.28 -13.89
N GLU A 89 -11.75 -17.06 -12.80
CA GLU A 89 -12.86 -17.52 -11.96
C GLU A 89 -13.50 -16.41 -11.13
#